data_AF-A0A2D6KX10-F1
#
_entry.id   AF-A0A2D6KX10-F1
#
_cell.length_a   1.000
_cell.length_b   1.000
_cell.length_c   1.000
_cell.angle_alpha   90.00
_cell.angle_beta   90.00
_cell.angle_gamma   90.00
#
_symmetry.space_group_name_H-M   'P 1'
#
loop_
_entity.id
_entity.type
_entity.pdbx_description
1 polymer ?
#
loop_
_entity_poly.entity_id
_entity_poly.type
_entity_poly.pdbx_seq_one_letter_code
_entity_poly.pdbx_strand_id
1 'polypeptide(L)'
;MEKYSFDAGGVRVKYFVVKGTDGNVRTAFDACDVCGGSQGYSQRGSDVVCNKCSRNFKINALGSENLGGGCWPSFLEHKIEGNNVLIKKSDIVAGAFRFR
;
A
#
# COMPACT_ATOMS: atom_id res chain seq x y z
N MET A 1 3.79 -5.43 9.30
CA MET A 1 3.33 -4.34 8.42
C MET A 1 3.46 -3.07 9.20
N GLU A 2 4.14 -2.09 8.65
CA GLU A 2 4.33 -0.79 9.25
C GLU A 2 3.59 0.28 8.42
N LYS A 3 2.89 1.19 9.09
CA LYS A 3 2.04 2.19 8.44
C LYS A 3 2.62 3.58 8.59
N TYR A 4 2.50 4.34 7.52
CA TYR A 4 3.00 5.71 7.39
C TYR A 4 1.91 6.62 6.84
N SER A 5 2.05 7.93 7.05
CA SER A 5 1.16 8.93 6.46
C SER A 5 1.90 10.16 5.98
N PHE A 6 1.41 10.77 4.91
CA PHE A 6 1.94 11.99 4.34
C PHE A 6 0.79 12.96 4.06
N ASP A 7 1.00 14.25 4.34
CA ASP A 7 0.05 15.30 3.97
C ASP A 7 0.32 15.77 2.53
N ALA A 8 -0.61 15.48 1.63
CA ALA A 8 -0.56 15.87 0.23
C ALA A 8 -1.51 17.06 0.00
N GLY A 9 -1.16 18.22 0.57
CA GLY A 9 -1.96 19.44 0.43
C GLY A 9 -3.31 19.33 1.14
N GLY A 10 -3.30 18.88 2.40
CA GLY A 10 -4.49 18.68 3.22
C GLY A 10 -5.16 17.31 3.07
N VAL A 11 -4.71 16.47 2.14
CA VAL A 11 -5.15 15.08 2.03
C VAL A 11 -4.16 14.18 2.76
N ARG A 12 -4.61 13.51 3.83
CA ARG A 12 -3.79 12.55 4.57
C ARG A 12 -3.70 11.21 3.82
N VAL A 13 -2.62 11.05 3.06
CA VAL A 13 -2.33 9.84 2.30
C VAL A 13 -1.68 8.82 3.23
N LYS A 14 -2.34 7.68 3.46
CA LYS A 14 -1.81 6.57 4.26
C LYS A 14 -1.24 5.49 3.35
N TYR A 15 -0.10 4.92 3.71
CA TYR A 15 0.53 3.83 2.99
C TYR A 15 1.24 2.91 3.98
N PHE A 16 1.64 1.73 3.52
CA PHE A 16 2.30 0.76 4.38
C PHE A 16 3.48 0.11 3.68
N VAL A 17 4.42 -0.35 4.51
CA VAL A 17 5.56 -1.18 4.14
C VAL A 17 5.37 -2.54 4.80
N VAL A 18 5.56 -3.63 4.05
CA VAL A 18 5.42 -4.99 4.55
C VAL A 18 6.47 -5.90 3.92
N LYS A 19 6.98 -6.86 4.69
CA LYS A 19 7.93 -7.87 4.22
C LYS A 19 7.18 -9.16 3.90
N GLY A 20 7.37 -9.67 2.69
CA GLY A 20 6.83 -10.96 2.25
C GLY A 20 7.58 -12.14 2.89
N THR A 21 7.00 -13.33 2.75
CA THR A 21 7.68 -14.57 3.18
C THR A 21 8.87 -14.94 2.29
N ASP A 22 8.92 -14.35 1.09
CA ASP A 22 10.04 -14.38 0.17
C ASP A 22 11.21 -13.48 0.61
N GLY A 23 11.05 -12.73 1.70
CA GLY A 23 12.04 -11.78 2.19
C GLY A 23 12.04 -10.42 1.50
N ASN A 24 11.23 -10.23 0.45
CA ASN A 24 11.15 -8.98 -0.29
C ASN A 24 10.29 -7.95 0.46
N VAL A 25 10.67 -6.69 0.35
CA VAL A 25 9.87 -5.57 0.85
C VAL A 25 8.85 -5.15 -0.20
N ARG A 26 7.64 -4.80 0.27
CA ARG A 26 6.53 -4.37 -0.58
C ARG A 26 5.88 -3.15 0.03
N THR A 27 5.43 -2.26 -0.84
CA THR A 27 4.85 -0.97 -0.50
C THR A 27 3.55 -0.78 -1.25
N ALA A 28 2.53 -0.31 -0.54
CA ALA A 28 1.24 -0.02 -1.13
C ALA A 28 0.52 1.07 -0.34
N PHE A 29 -0.42 1.74 -1.00
CA PHE A 29 -1.36 2.62 -0.33
C PHE A 29 -2.23 1.82 0.64
N ASP A 30 -2.57 2.43 1.78
CA ASP A 30 -3.56 1.89 2.72
C ASP A 30 -4.99 2.15 2.20
N ALA A 31 -5.20 1.91 0.89
CA ALA A 31 -6.39 2.16 0.11
C ALA A 31 -6.39 1.31 -1.17
N CYS A 32 -7.58 1.13 -1.76
CA CYS A 32 -7.70 0.69 -3.15
C CYS A 32 -8.60 1.63 -3.95
N ASP A 33 -8.59 1.43 -5.26
CA ASP A 33 -9.33 2.27 -6.22
C ASP A 33 -10.85 2.11 -6.09
N VAL A 34 -11.32 1.03 -5.44
CA VAL A 34 -12.75 0.72 -5.26
C VAL A 34 -13.26 1.10 -3.87
N CYS A 35 -12.56 0.70 -2.81
CA CYS A 35 -13.01 0.91 -1.44
C CYS A 35 -12.60 2.26 -0.84
N GLY A 36 -11.56 2.89 -1.42
CA GLY A 36 -10.90 4.06 -0.87
C GLY A 36 -10.09 3.75 0.40
N GLY A 37 -9.54 4.80 1.02
CA GLY A 37 -8.65 4.72 2.17
C GLY A 37 -9.30 4.83 3.56
N SER A 38 -10.62 4.74 3.66
CA SER A 38 -11.35 4.99 4.92
C SER A 38 -11.01 3.98 6.01
N GLN A 39 -10.99 2.68 5.69
CA GLN A 39 -10.68 1.61 6.66
C GLN A 39 -9.31 0.95 6.46
N GLY A 40 -8.70 1.12 5.28
CA GLY A 40 -7.38 0.57 4.95
C GLY A 40 -7.29 -0.95 5.05
N TYR A 41 -6.09 -1.42 5.36
CA TYR A 41 -5.69 -2.82 5.34
C TYR A 41 -5.04 -3.26 6.65
N SER A 42 -5.11 -4.57 6.93
CA SER A 42 -4.44 -5.19 8.06
C SER A 42 -3.66 -6.42 7.59
N GLN A 43 -2.47 -6.64 8.14
CA GLN A 43 -1.73 -7.88 7.91
C GLN A 43 -2.32 -9.02 8.76
N ARG A 44 -2.47 -10.20 8.15
CA ARG A 44 -2.81 -11.46 8.83
C ARG A 44 -1.86 -12.55 8.35
N GLY A 45 -0.81 -12.85 9.12
CA GLY A 45 0.21 -13.80 8.68
C GLY A 45 0.91 -13.33 7.38
N SER A 46 0.87 -14.16 6.34
CA SER A 46 1.44 -13.89 5.01
C SER A 46 0.51 -13.11 4.06
N ASP A 47 -0.60 -12.62 4.61
CA ASP A 47 -1.71 -12.04 3.87
C ASP A 47 -1.98 -10.58 4.30
N VAL A 48 -2.59 -9.81 3.41
CA VAL A 48 -3.13 -8.47 3.67
C VAL A 48 -4.62 -8.48 3.41
N VAL A 49 -5.41 -8.01 4.36
CA VAL A 49 -6.87 -8.04 4.33
C VAL A 49 -7.43 -6.63 4.30
N CYS A 50 -8.34 -6.35 3.36
CA CYS A 50 -9.09 -5.10 3.33
C CYS A 50 -10.06 -5.05 4.51
N ASN A 51 -9.96 -4.02 5.35
CA ASN A 51 -10.83 -3.90 6.51
C ASN A 51 -12.29 -3.59 6.12
N LYS A 52 -12.52 -3.00 4.93
CA LYS A 52 -13.85 -2.62 4.43
C LYS A 52 -14.64 -3.79 3.81
N CYS A 53 -14.00 -4.58 2.96
CA CYS A 53 -14.67 -5.64 2.19
C CYS A 53 -14.18 -7.06 2.51
N SER A 54 -13.27 -7.21 3.48
CA SER A 54 -12.69 -8.49 3.92
C SER A 54 -11.93 -9.28 2.85
N ARG A 55 -11.68 -8.70 1.68
CA ARG A 55 -10.90 -9.36 0.64
C ARG A 55 -9.46 -9.53 1.08
N ASN A 56 -8.91 -10.70 0.78
CA ASN A 56 -7.58 -11.14 1.20
C ASN A 56 -6.64 -11.20 -0.02
N PHE A 57 -5.41 -10.74 0.17
CA PHE A 57 -4.36 -10.69 -0.84
C PHE A 57 -3.06 -11.24 -0.26
N LYS A 58 -2.38 -12.10 -1.02
CA LYS A 58 -1.03 -12.56 -0.63
C LYS A 58 -0.08 -11.37 -0.61
N ILE A 59 0.70 -11.22 0.46
CA ILE A 59 1.77 -10.20 0.50
C ILE A 59 2.67 -10.42 -0.72
N ASN A 60 3.02 -11.67 -1.00
CA ASN A 60 3.91 -12.02 -2.12
C ASN A 60 3.34 -11.74 -3.53
N ALA A 61 2.12 -11.22 -3.66
CA ALA A 61 1.55 -10.76 -4.94
C ALA A 61 1.53 -9.23 -5.09
N LEU A 62 1.72 -8.46 -4.01
CA LEU A 62 1.64 -6.99 -4.03
C LEU A 62 2.78 -6.38 -4.85
N GLY A 63 2.45 -5.60 -5.89
CA GLY A 63 3.43 -4.98 -6.77
C GLY A 63 4.10 -5.92 -7.79
N SER A 64 3.80 -7.21 -7.77
CA SER A 64 4.30 -8.20 -8.74
C SER A 64 3.21 -8.71 -9.68
N GLU A 65 2.02 -9.01 -9.15
CA GLU A 65 0.85 -9.45 -9.93
C GLU A 65 -0.21 -8.34 -10.02
N ASN A 66 -0.15 -7.39 -9.09
CA ASN A 66 -1.04 -6.25 -9.01
C ASN A 66 -0.23 -4.96 -9.22
N LEU A 67 -0.20 -4.48 -10.46
CA LEU A 67 0.49 -3.25 -10.88
C LEU A 67 -0.38 -1.99 -10.70
N GLY A 68 -1.60 -2.13 -10.15
CA GLY A 68 -2.56 -1.05 -9.95
C GLY A 68 -3.92 -1.34 -10.60
N GLY A 69 -4.93 -0.56 -10.22
CA GLY A 69 -6.30 -0.73 -10.71
C GLY A 69 -7.14 -1.71 -9.87
N GLY A 70 -8.31 -1.26 -9.45
CA GLY A 70 -9.35 -2.15 -8.89
C GLY A 70 -9.31 -2.38 -7.38
N CYS A 71 -9.91 -3.49 -6.93
CA CYS A 71 -10.18 -3.79 -5.53
C CYS A 71 -9.02 -4.57 -4.88
N TRP A 72 -7.85 -3.93 -4.80
CA TRP A 72 -6.60 -4.46 -4.21
C TRP A 72 -5.74 -3.32 -3.63
N PRO A 73 -4.84 -3.56 -2.66
CA PRO A 73 -3.92 -2.53 -2.17
C PRO A 73 -3.14 -1.93 -3.35
N SER A 74 -3.34 -0.63 -3.60
CA SER A 74 -2.76 -0.01 -4.79
C SER A 74 -1.24 0.11 -4.60
N PHE A 75 -0.48 -0.43 -5.55
CA PHE A 75 0.98 -0.44 -5.48
C PHE A 75 1.53 0.99 -5.35
N LEU A 76 2.54 1.15 -4.50
CA LEU A 76 3.28 2.39 -4.33
C LEU A 76 4.72 2.08 -4.71
N GLU A 77 5.21 2.69 -5.78
CA GLU A 77 6.57 2.47 -6.26
C GLU A 77 7.60 2.75 -5.15
N HIS A 78 8.61 1.88 -5.05
CA HIS A 78 9.71 2.05 -4.10
C HIS A 78 11.02 1.58 -4.72
N LYS A 79 12.13 2.03 -4.14
CA LYS A 79 13.46 1.52 -4.42
C LYS A 79 14.12 1.06 -3.12
N ILE A 80 14.96 0.04 -3.23
CA ILE A 80 15.81 -0.38 -2.13
C ILE A 80 17.22 0.17 -2.38
N GLU A 81 17.73 0.98 -1.45
CA GLU A 81 19.12 1.43 -1.45
C GLU A 81 19.77 1.06 -0.12
N GLY A 82 20.60 0.01 -0.15
CA GLY A 82 21.17 -0.60 1.05
C GLY A 82 20.07 -1.13 1.97
N ASN A 83 19.96 -0.55 3.17
CA ASN A 83 18.97 -0.92 4.18
C ASN A 83 17.73 -0.02 4.17
N ASN A 84 17.62 0.90 3.20
CA ASN A 84 16.56 1.89 3.15
C ASN A 84 15.54 1.56 2.06
N VAL A 85 14.27 1.85 2.36
CA VAL A 85 13.18 1.86 1.39
C VAL A 85 12.92 3.30 1.00
N LEU A 86 13.18 3.65 -0.26
CA LEU A 86 12.97 4.98 -0.80
C LEU A 86 11.67 5.03 -1.57
N ILE A 87 10.81 5.97 -1.19
CA ILE A 87 9.54 6.25 -1.85
C ILE A 87 9.55 7.72 -2.27
N LYS A 88 9.24 8.02 -3.53
CA LYS A 88 9.18 9.42 -3.97
C LYS A 88 7.91 10.07 -3.45
N LYS A 89 8.05 11.30 -2.96
CA LYS A 89 6.90 12.12 -2.55
C LYS A 89 5.89 12.31 -3.69
N SER A 90 6.37 12.44 -4.93
CA SER A 90 5.52 12.54 -6.12
C SER A 90 4.57 11.35 -6.26
N ASP A 91 5.06 10.14 -5.97
CA ASP A 91 4.30 8.91 -6.15
C ASP A 91 3.22 8.80 -5.06
N ILE A 92 3.55 9.23 -3.84
CA ILE A 92 2.59 9.35 -2.73
C ILE A 92 1.47 10.35 -3.09
N VAL A 93 1.84 11.54 -3.58
CA VAL A 93 0.87 12.59 -3.99
C VAL A 93 -0.02 12.11 -5.13
N ALA A 94 0.53 11.40 -6.11
CA ALA A 94 -0.24 10.84 -7.23
C ALA A 94 -1.34 9.87 -6.77
N GLY A 95 -1.18 9.20 -5.62
CA GLY A 95 -2.20 8.33 -5.04
C GLY A 95 -3.22 9.01 -4.13
N ALA A 96 -3.13 10.33 -3.91
CA ALA A 96 -3.97 11.04 -2.95
C ALA A 96 -5.47 10.98 -3.27
N PHE A 97 -5.85 10.80 -4.54
CA PHE A 97 -7.26 10.70 -4.96
C PHE A 97 -8.02 9.54 -4.28
N ARG A 98 -7.32 8.51 -3.77
CA ARG A 98 -7.93 7.37 -3.07
C ARG A 98 -8.40 7.68 -1.65
N PHE A 99 -8.03 8.86 -1.14
CA PHE A 99 -8.25 9.28 0.25
C PHE A 99 -9.20 10.48 0.36
N ARG A 100 -9.97 10.74 -0.69
CA ARG A 100 -11.01 11.78 -0.74
C ARG A 100 -12.39 11.19 -0.54
#